data_AF-A0A523PFQ1-F1
#
_entry.id   AF-A0A523PFQ1-F1
#
_cell.length_a   1.000
_cell.length_b   1.000
_cell.length_c   1.000
_cell.angle_alpha   90.00
_cell.angle_beta   90.00
_cell.angle_gamma   90.00
#
_symmetry.space_group_name_H-M   'P 1'
#
loop_
_entity.id
_entity.type
_entity.pdbx_description
1 polymer ?
#
loop_
_entity_poly.entity_id
_entity_poly.type
_entity_poly.pdbx_seq_one_letter_code
_entity_poly.pdbx_strand_id
1 'polypeptide(L)'
;MSPAYGFVLFLFVTLAFLGAVVVTGRQGRRRIHVGLVACALAGLGTTIYFAERLGEIYDVRTAGVITPIHLTLAKVTVLAYLLPIVTGVLTWRNIAWKPLHAKFAYTVLTLTVLTAVTGSVMLALSDPVSTP
;
A
#
# COMPACT_ATOMS: atom_id res chain seq x y z
N MET A 1 17.17 12.22 5.64
CA MET A 1 17.14 11.15 4.62
C MET A 1 16.67 11.75 3.31
N SER A 2 17.23 11.33 2.17
CA SER A 2 16.69 11.77 0.87
C SER A 2 15.30 11.16 0.65
N PRO A 3 14.38 11.85 -0.06
CA PRO A 3 13.05 11.32 -0.34
C PRO A 3 13.07 9.97 -1.06
N ALA A 4 13.98 9.80 -2.03
CA ALA A 4 14.14 8.54 -2.77
C ALA A 4 14.51 7.37 -1.85
N TYR A 5 15.50 7.55 -0.97
CA TYR A 5 15.90 6.51 -0.03
C TYR A 5 14.79 6.21 0.97
N GLY A 6 14.09 7.23 1.47
CA GLY A 6 12.93 7.06 2.35
C GLY A 6 11.81 6.27 1.69
N PHE A 7 11.45 6.62 0.46
CA PHE A 7 10.45 5.90 -0.31
C PHE A 7 10.81 4.43 -0.49
N VAL A 8 12.02 4.12 -0.99
CA VAL A 8 12.45 2.74 -1.23
C VAL A 8 12.50 1.92 0.07
N LEU A 9 13.08 2.48 1.13
CA LEU A 9 13.17 1.80 2.42
C LEU A 9 11.78 1.47 2.97
N PHE A 10 10.89 2.46 3.05
CA PHE A 10 9.56 2.25 3.63
C PHE A 10 8.65 1.42 2.72
N LEU A 11 8.84 1.44 1.41
CA LEU A 11 8.17 0.53 0.48
C LEU A 11 8.53 -0.92 0.82
N PHE A 12 9.81 -1.26 0.94
CA PHE A 12 10.23 -2.62 1.28
C PHE A 12 9.81 -3.03 2.70
N VAL A 13 9.89 -2.13 3.68
CA VAL A 13 9.39 -2.38 5.04
C VAL A 13 7.88 -2.68 5.02
N THR A 14 7.11 -1.91 4.25
CA THR A 14 5.67 -2.13 4.09
C THR A 14 5.38 -3.48 3.45
N LEU A 15 6.09 -3.84 2.39
CA LEU A 15 5.96 -5.16 1.74
C LEU A 15 6.29 -6.31 2.70
N ALA A 16 7.34 -6.17 3.51
CA ALA A 16 7.70 -7.15 4.53
C ALA A 16 6.59 -7.32 5.57
N PHE A 17 6.01 -6.21 6.07
CA PHE A 17 4.88 -6.29 6.98
C PHE A 17 3.65 -6.91 6.33
N LEU A 18 3.31 -6.56 5.09
CA LEU A 18 2.19 -7.17 4.36
C LEU A 18 2.39 -8.69 4.19
N GLY A 19 3.59 -9.14 3.86
CA GLY A 19 3.93 -10.56 3.83
C GLY A 19 3.70 -11.23 5.18
N ALA A 20 4.16 -10.61 6.26
CA ALA A 20 3.96 -11.11 7.62
C ALA A 20 2.48 -11.11 8.03
N VAL A 21 1.68 -10.11 7.61
CA VAL A 21 0.23 -10.05 7.81
C VAL A 21 -0.46 -11.26 7.18
N VAL A 22 -0.09 -11.63 5.94
CA VAL A 22 -0.63 -12.81 5.25
C VAL A 22 -0.26 -14.09 6.01
N VAL A 23 1.01 -14.25 6.39
CA VAL A 23 1.48 -15.45 7.11
C VAL A 23 0.76 -15.60 8.45
N THR A 24 0.73 -14.55 9.26
CA THR A 24 0.10 -14.58 10.59
C THR A 24 -1.43 -14.70 10.51
N GLY A 25 -2.06 -14.14 9.47
CA GLY A 25 -3.48 -14.31 9.18
C GLY A 25 -3.83 -15.77 8.85
N ARG A 26 -3.02 -16.43 8.01
CA ARG A 26 -3.18 -17.86 7.68
C ARG A 26 -2.96 -18.78 8.89
N GLN A 27 -2.01 -18.43 9.76
CA GLN A 27 -1.75 -19.16 11.01
C GLN A 27 -2.80 -18.90 12.11
N GLY A 28 -3.73 -17.97 11.91
CA GLY A 28 -4.75 -17.62 12.91
C GLY A 28 -4.20 -16.85 14.13
N ARG A 29 -2.98 -16.30 14.05
CA ARG A 29 -2.32 -15.57 15.15
C ARG A 29 -2.85 -14.14 15.28
N ARG A 30 -4.11 -13.99 15.69
CA ARG A 30 -4.87 -12.72 15.66
C ARG A 30 -4.15 -11.53 16.28
N ARG A 31 -3.58 -11.66 17.48
CA ARG A 31 -2.90 -10.55 18.18
C ARG A 31 -1.72 -10.01 17.39
N ILE A 32 -0.88 -10.91 16.87
CA ILE A 32 0.29 -10.55 16.07
C ILE A 32 -0.16 -9.98 14.72
N HIS A 33 -1.15 -10.62 14.09
CA HIS A 33 -1.71 -10.16 12.82
C HIS A 33 -2.18 -8.71 12.89
N VAL A 34 -2.94 -8.34 13.92
CA VAL A 34 -3.45 -6.96 14.09
C VAL A 34 -2.32 -5.97 14.35
N GLY A 35 -1.34 -6.33 15.16
CA GLY A 35 -0.14 -5.51 15.35
C GLY A 35 0.60 -5.26 14.03
N LEU A 36 0.79 -6.31 13.22
CA LEU A 36 1.42 -6.21 11.91
C LEU A 36 0.60 -5.41 10.90
N VAL A 37 -0.74 -5.49 10.94
CA VAL A 37 -1.62 -4.64 10.12
C VAL A 37 -1.41 -3.17 10.47
N ALA A 38 -1.35 -2.82 11.76
CA ALA A 38 -1.08 -1.45 12.19
C ALA A 38 0.30 -0.97 11.72
N CYS A 39 1.35 -1.80 11.86
CA CYS A 39 2.68 -1.51 11.35
C CYS A 39 2.71 -1.34 9.82
N ALA A 40 1.99 -2.19 9.07
CA ALA A 40 1.88 -2.09 7.63
C ALA A 40 1.20 -0.79 7.19
N LEU A 41 0.11 -0.38 7.88
CA LEU A 41 -0.58 0.88 7.60
C LEU A 41 0.31 2.09 7.91
N ALA A 42 1.06 2.08 9.01
CA ALA A 42 2.01 3.13 9.35
C ALA A 42 3.16 3.22 8.32
N GLY A 43 3.71 2.07 7.92
CA GLY A 43 4.71 1.98 6.86
C GLY A 43 4.18 2.49 5.51
N LEU A 44 2.96 2.13 5.14
CA LEU A 44 2.30 2.60 3.93
C LEU A 44 2.11 4.13 3.97
N GLY A 45 1.61 4.67 5.08
CA GLY A 45 1.48 6.12 5.26
C GLY A 45 2.81 6.86 5.12
N THR A 46 3.88 6.27 5.67
CA THR A 46 5.23 6.84 5.56
C THR A 46 5.78 6.73 4.12
N THR A 47 5.47 5.64 3.43
CA THR A 47 5.81 5.45 1.99
C THR A 47 5.12 6.51 1.14
N ILE A 48 3.83 6.76 1.39
CA ILE A 48 3.04 7.81 0.70
C ILE A 48 3.64 9.19 0.99
N TYR A 49 3.99 9.49 2.24
CA TYR A 49 4.64 10.75 2.60
C TYR A 49 5.93 10.99 1.79
N PHE A 50 6.80 9.98 1.66
CA PHE A 50 8.01 10.10 0.84
C PHE A 50 7.71 10.13 -0.66
N ALA A 51 6.65 9.48 -1.13
CA ALA A 51 6.21 9.55 -2.52
C ALA A 51 5.71 10.96 -2.89
N GLU A 52 4.96 11.62 -2.00
CA GLU A 52 4.56 13.03 -2.17
C GLU A 52 5.79 13.94 -2.28
N ARG A 53 6.80 13.73 -1.43
CA ARG A 53 8.09 14.45 -1.50
C ARG A 53 8.87 14.18 -2.77
N LEU A 54 8.78 12.97 -3.32
CA LEU A 54 9.35 12.68 -4.63
C LEU A 54 8.65 13.44 -5.75
N GLY A 55 7.34 13.66 -5.64
CA GLY A 55 6.58 14.51 -6.57
C GLY A 55 6.96 15.99 -6.55
N GLU A 56 7.68 16.45 -5.53
CA GLU A 56 8.29 17.80 -5.51
C GLU A 56 9.57 17.88 -6.37
N ILE A 57 10.19 16.72 -6.67
CA ILE A 57 11.50 16.61 -7.34
C ILE A 57 11.38 15.98 -8.74
N TYR A 58 10.34 15.19 -8.98
CA TYR A 58 10.02 14.57 -10.27
C TYR A 58 8.70 15.11 -10.81
N ASP A 59 8.66 15.50 -12.08
CA ASP A 59 7.42 15.83 -12.76
C ASP A 59 6.70 14.55 -13.17
N VAL A 60 5.86 14.03 -12.28
CA VAL A 60 5.10 12.79 -12.51
C VAL A 60 4.14 12.89 -13.70
N ARG A 61 3.88 14.06 -14.28
CA ARG A 61 3.03 14.20 -15.48
C ARG A 61 3.74 13.72 -16.75
N THR A 62 5.08 13.78 -16.77
CA THR A 62 5.90 13.33 -17.90
C THR A 62 5.81 11.81 -18.13
N ALA A 63 5.44 11.05 -17.10
CA ALA A 63 5.18 9.62 -17.21
C ALA A 63 3.92 9.27 -18.05
N GLY A 64 3.15 10.27 -18.48
CA GLY A 64 2.07 10.11 -19.45
C GLY A 64 0.86 9.36 -18.90
N VAL A 65 0.40 8.34 -19.63
CA VAL A 65 -0.84 7.59 -19.29
C VAL A 65 -0.75 6.82 -17.98
N ILE A 66 0.45 6.51 -17.49
CA ILE A 66 0.62 5.74 -16.25
C ILE A 66 0.21 6.55 -15.01
N THR A 67 0.35 7.87 -15.06
CA THR A 67 0.06 8.78 -13.94
C THR A 67 -1.40 8.74 -13.51
N PRO A 68 -2.40 8.99 -14.40
CA PRO A 68 -3.79 8.88 -14.01
C PRO A 68 -4.21 7.45 -13.63
N ILE A 69 -3.59 6.42 -14.23
CA ILE A 69 -3.83 5.02 -13.86
C ILE A 69 -3.38 4.76 -12.42
N HIS A 70 -2.14 5.12 -12.09
CA HIS A 70 -1.58 4.96 -10.75
C HIS A 70 -2.40 5.74 -9.72
N LEU A 71 -2.69 7.02 -9.98
CA LEU A 71 -3.46 7.85 -9.05
C LEU A 71 -4.88 7.32 -8.81
N THR A 72 -5.53 6.77 -9.85
CA THR A 72 -6.84 6.13 -9.71
C THR A 72 -6.73 4.84 -8.89
N LEU A 73 -5.76 3.98 -9.20
CA LEU A 73 -5.51 2.75 -8.45
C LEU A 73 -5.18 3.05 -6.98
N ALA A 74 -4.34 4.05 -6.71
CA ALA A 74 -3.97 4.45 -5.36
C ALA A 74 -5.21 4.87 -4.55
N LYS A 75 -6.06 5.75 -5.11
CA LYS A 75 -7.31 6.19 -4.46
C LYS A 75 -8.26 5.02 -4.19
N VAL A 76 -8.49 4.17 -5.19
CA VAL A 76 -9.36 2.99 -5.05
C VAL A 76 -8.81 2.03 -4.00
N THR A 77 -7.49 1.79 -4.00
CA THR A 77 -6.83 0.88 -3.05
C THR A 77 -6.95 1.41 -1.62
N VAL A 78 -6.70 2.71 -1.40
CA VAL A 78 -6.85 3.35 -0.08
C VAL A 78 -8.27 3.19 0.46
N LEU A 79 -9.29 3.44 -0.38
CA LEU A 79 -10.69 3.24 0.02
C LEU A 79 -11.00 1.75 0.27
N ALA A 80 -10.48 0.86 -0.57
CA ALA A 80 -10.72 -0.57 -0.48
C ALA A 80 -10.14 -1.19 0.81
N TYR A 81 -9.10 -0.60 1.41
CA TYR A 81 -8.58 -1.04 2.72
C TYR A 81 -9.64 -1.01 3.84
N LEU A 82 -10.70 -0.21 3.72
CA LEU A 82 -11.80 -0.22 4.67
C LEU A 82 -12.52 -1.59 4.72
N LEU A 83 -12.59 -2.30 3.59
CA LEU A 83 -13.26 -3.61 3.49
C LEU A 83 -12.63 -4.68 4.40
N PRO A 84 -11.31 -4.99 4.31
CA PRO A 84 -10.67 -5.94 5.22
C PRO A 84 -10.62 -5.43 6.66
N ILE A 85 -10.55 -4.13 6.91
CA ILE A 85 -10.60 -3.57 8.28
C ILE A 85 -11.96 -3.88 8.91
N VAL A 86 -13.06 -3.48 8.26
CA VAL A 86 -14.42 -3.70 8.76
C VAL A 86 -14.71 -5.19 8.92
N THR A 87 -14.44 -6.00 7.88
CA THR A 87 -14.67 -7.45 7.97
C THR A 87 -13.74 -8.15 8.96
N GLY A 88 -12.54 -7.63 9.20
CA GLY A 88 -11.62 -8.11 10.22
C GLY A 88 -12.18 -7.91 11.63
N VAL A 89 -12.74 -6.72 11.90
CA VAL A 89 -13.46 -6.43 13.16
C VAL A 89 -14.70 -7.31 13.31
N LEU A 90 -15.48 -7.50 12.24
CA LEU A 90 -16.66 -8.38 12.26
C LEU A 90 -16.28 -9.85 12.53
N THR A 91 -15.12 -10.30 12.04
CA THR A 91 -14.61 -11.66 12.27
C THR A 91 -14.30 -11.93 13.75
N TRP A 92 -14.01 -10.90 14.55
CA TRP A 92 -13.91 -11.05 16.01
C TRP A 92 -15.24 -11.36 16.68
N ARG A 93 -16.33 -10.79 16.17
CA ARG A 93 -17.68 -10.98 16.71
C ARG A 93 -18.31 -12.28 16.20
N ASN A 94 -18.09 -12.62 14.93
CA ASN A 94 -18.64 -13.80 14.31
C ASN A 94 -17.68 -14.39 13.26
N ILE A 95 -17.26 -15.64 13.47
CA ILE A 95 -16.31 -16.34 12.61
C ILE A 95 -16.84 -16.56 11.18
N ALA A 96 -18.16 -16.48 10.96
CA ALA A 96 -18.78 -16.60 9.64
C ALA A 96 -18.31 -15.53 8.65
N TRP A 97 -17.76 -14.39 9.13
CA TRP A 97 -17.19 -13.34 8.29
C TRP A 97 -15.80 -13.68 7.75
N LYS A 98 -15.13 -14.72 8.27
CA LYS A 98 -13.76 -15.08 7.90
C LYS A 98 -13.55 -15.30 6.39
N PRO A 99 -14.43 -16.02 5.65
CA PRO A 99 -14.25 -16.19 4.20
C PRO A 99 -14.33 -14.86 3.44
N LEU A 100 -15.25 -13.98 3.86
CA LEU A 100 -15.40 -12.66 3.23
C LEU A 100 -14.22 -11.74 3.54
N HIS A 101 -13.74 -11.74 4.79
CA HIS A 101 -12.52 -11.04 5.17
C HIS A 101 -11.32 -11.49 4.33
N ALA A 102 -11.13 -12.81 4.17
CA ALA A 102 -10.05 -13.35 3.35
C ALA A 102 -10.18 -12.89 1.89
N LYS A 103 -11.39 -12.94 1.31
CA LYS A 103 -11.65 -12.46 -0.06
C LYS A 103 -11.25 -11.00 -0.21
N PHE A 104 -11.73 -10.11 0.66
CA PHE A 104 -11.40 -8.69 0.60
C PHE A 104 -9.91 -8.41 0.88
N ALA A 105 -9.30 -9.12 1.83
CA ALA A 105 -7.88 -8.97 2.12
C ALA A 105 -7.02 -9.32 0.91
N TYR A 106 -7.29 -10.42 0.21
CA TYR A 106 -6.56 -10.77 -1.01
C TYR A 106 -6.85 -9.82 -2.17
N THR A 107 -8.10 -9.36 -2.35
CA THR A 107 -8.42 -8.33 -3.35
C THR A 107 -7.61 -7.06 -3.11
N VAL A 108 -7.60 -6.55 -1.87
CA VAL A 108 -6.86 -5.33 -1.53
C VAL A 108 -5.35 -5.54 -1.65
N LEU A 109 -4.83 -6.70 -1.24
CA LEU A 109 -3.41 -7.00 -1.40
C LEU A 109 -2.98 -6.97 -2.87
N THR A 110 -3.79 -7.54 -3.77
CA THR A 110 -3.55 -7.48 -5.22
C THR A 110 -3.56 -6.03 -5.71
N LEU A 111 -4.56 -5.23 -5.31
CA LEU A 111 -4.62 -3.80 -5.66
C LEU A 111 -3.40 -3.02 -5.14
N THR A 112 -2.92 -3.34 -3.95
CA THR A 112 -1.71 -2.74 -3.37
C THR A 112 -0.47 -3.09 -4.17
N VAL A 113 -0.30 -4.35 -4.60
CA VAL A 113 0.81 -4.76 -5.47
C VAL A 113 0.74 -4.02 -6.80
N LEU A 114 -0.43 -3.96 -7.44
CA LEU A 114 -0.62 -3.21 -8.68
C LEU A 114 -0.33 -1.72 -8.51
N THR A 115 -0.75 -1.12 -7.39
CA THR A 115 -0.47 0.28 -7.05
C THR A 115 1.03 0.52 -6.87
N ALA A 116 1.73 -0.37 -6.16
CA ALA A 116 3.17 -0.26 -5.95
C ALA A 116 3.96 -0.41 -7.26
N VAL A 117 3.57 -1.36 -8.12
CA VAL A 117 4.17 -1.55 -9.45
C VAL A 117 3.94 -0.33 -10.32
N THR A 118 2.69 0.11 -10.48
CA THR A 118 2.37 1.28 -11.31
C THR A 118 3.01 2.56 -10.79
N GLY A 119 3.14 2.74 -9.47
CA GLY A 119 3.82 3.89 -8.88
C GLY A 119 5.33 3.87 -9.12
N SER A 120 5.95 2.68 -9.03
CA SER A 120 7.38 2.51 -9.34
C SER A 120 7.66 2.78 -10.82
N VAL A 121 6.79 2.29 -11.72
CA VAL A 121 6.89 2.57 -13.16
C VAL A 121 6.68 4.06 -13.44
N MET A 122 5.69 4.70 -12.80
CA MET A 122 5.45 6.13 -12.92
C MET A 122 6.71 6.93 -12.55
N LEU A 123 7.33 6.65 -11.41
CA LEU A 123 8.57 7.32 -10.98
C LEU A 123 9.73 7.06 -11.94
N ALA A 124 9.89 5.83 -12.44
CA ALA A 124 10.97 5.48 -13.37
C ALA A 124 10.83 6.17 -14.74
N LEU A 125 9.61 6.52 -15.14
CA LEU A 125 9.30 7.24 -16.37
C LEU A 125 9.17 8.75 -16.18
N SER A 126 9.32 9.25 -14.95
CA SER A 126 9.20 10.68 -14.66
C SER A 126 10.54 11.39 -14.81
N ASP A 127 10.53 12.54 -15.47
CA ASP A 127 11.70 13.41 -15.55
C ASP A 127 11.92 14.18 -14.23
N PRO A 128 13.18 14.46 -13.85
CA PRO A 128 13.46 15.42 -12.79
C PRO A 128 12.87 16.79 -13.13
N VAL A 129 12.31 17.48 -12.15
CA VAL A 129 11.88 18.87 -12.32
C VAL A 129 13.11 19.71 -12.66
N SER A 130 13.15 20.28 -13.85
CA SER A 130 14.19 21.24 -14.22
C SER A 130 14.09 22.45 -13.30
N THR A 131 15.14 22.72 -12.52
CA THR A 131 15.27 24.01 -11.83
C THR A 131 15.27 25.12 -12.89
N PRO A 132 14.49 26.21 -12.72
CA PRO A 132 14.55 27.36 -13.60
C PRO A 132 15.97 27.97 -13.66
#